data_AF-A0A017SZS9-F1
#
_entry.id   AF-A0A017SZS9-F1
#
_cell.length_a   1.000
_cell.length_b   1.000
_cell.length_c   1.000
_cell.angle_alpha   90.00
_cell.angle_beta   90.00
_cell.angle_gamma   90.00
#
_symmetry.space_group_name_H-M   'P 1'
#
loop_
_entity.id
_entity.type
_entity.pdbx_description
1 polymer ?
#
loop_
_entity_poly.entity_id
_entity_poly.type
_entity_poly.pdbx_seq_one_letter_code
_entity_poly.pdbx_strand_id
1 'polypeptide(L)'
;MINSIDHDPVAHTLRIEIELCNYMQKWYRDSEPEMVRGSLLFSAVASVRAEPDLAGLAWSEQFDGQILRVTSVDGSPAEMETLKFAIETSDYRTKEEGMLILEVSAGECIWRGEQGAGLLESSS
;
A
#
# COMPACT_ATOMS: atom_id res chain seq x y z
N MET A 1 5.67 -5.64 -0.99
CA MET A 1 6.72 -4.62 -1.01
C MET A 1 6.08 -3.27 -1.29
N ILE A 2 6.41 -2.22 -0.54
CA ILE A 2 5.91 -0.86 -0.74
C ILE A 2 6.96 -0.11 -1.56
N ASN A 3 6.54 0.42 -2.70
CA ASN A 3 7.39 1.16 -3.62
C ASN A 3 7.33 2.67 -3.35
N SER A 4 6.16 3.19 -3.01
CA SER A 4 5.97 4.60 -2.64
C SER A 4 4.77 4.79 -1.72
N ILE A 5 4.81 5.90 -0.97
CA ILE A 5 3.69 6.40 -0.18
C ILE A 5 3.55 7.90 -0.49
N ASP A 6 2.51 8.27 -1.21
CA ASP A 6 2.27 9.63 -1.71
C ASP A 6 0.99 10.19 -1.10
N HIS A 7 1.13 11.14 -0.18
CA HIS A 7 0.02 11.82 0.49
C HIS A 7 -0.17 13.24 -0.05
N ASP A 8 -1.34 13.53 -0.61
CA ASP A 8 -1.76 14.88 -0.98
C ASP A 8 -2.84 15.37 0.01
N PRO A 9 -2.45 16.22 1.00
CA PRO A 9 -3.38 16.73 1.99
C PRO A 9 -4.35 17.78 1.43
N VAL A 10 -4.06 18.38 0.25
CA VAL A 10 -4.94 19.37 -0.39
C VAL A 10 -6.04 18.65 -1.17
N ALA A 11 -5.69 17.57 -1.88
CA ALA A 11 -6.66 16.74 -2.59
C ALA A 11 -7.37 15.73 -1.66
N HIS A 12 -6.94 15.60 -0.41
CA HIS A 12 -7.42 14.59 0.55
C HIS A 12 -7.29 13.16 0.00
N THR A 13 -6.12 12.84 -0.58
CA THR A 13 -5.83 11.54 -1.17
C THR A 13 -4.52 10.97 -0.66
N LEU A 14 -4.45 9.65 -0.53
CA LEU A 14 -3.22 8.91 -0.27
C LEU A 14 -3.11 7.79 -1.31
N ARG A 15 -1.91 7.61 -1.86
CA ARG A 15 -1.58 6.50 -2.73
C ARG A 15 -0.43 5.70 -2.14
N ILE A 16 -0.59 4.39 -2.05
CA ILE A 16 0.49 3.47 -1.67
C ILE A 16 0.74 2.56 -2.87
N GLU A 17 1.90 2.70 -3.51
CA GLU A 17 2.31 1.79 -4.58
C GLU A 17 2.90 0.52 -3.97
N ILE A 18 2.43 -0.64 -4.43
CA ILE A 18 2.75 -1.94 -3.83
C ILE A 18 3.06 -2.94 -4.92
N GLU A 19 4.09 -3.74 -4.69
CA GLU A 19 4.38 -4.97 -5.41
C GLU A 19 4.08 -6.18 -4.52
N LEU A 20 3.16 -7.03 -4.95
CA LEU A 20 2.70 -8.22 -4.24
C LEU A 20 3.33 -9.47 -4.86
N CYS A 21 3.90 -10.34 -4.02
CA CYS A 21 4.34 -11.66 -4.45
C CYS A 21 3.12 -12.60 -4.50
N ASN A 22 2.67 -12.93 -5.70
CA ASN A 22 1.59 -13.86 -5.98
C ASN A 22 2.08 -15.32 -6.04
N TYR A 23 3.39 -15.56 -6.19
CA TYR A 23 3.96 -16.90 -6.25
C TYR A 23 3.59 -17.73 -5.01
N MET A 24 3.17 -18.98 -5.24
CA MET A 24 2.75 -19.93 -4.21
C MET A 24 1.56 -19.50 -3.35
N GLN A 25 0.85 -18.42 -3.71
CA GLN A 25 -0.42 -18.09 -3.07
C GLN A 25 -1.47 -19.14 -3.43
N LYS A 26 -2.44 -19.36 -2.53
CA LYS A 26 -3.46 -20.42 -2.69
C LYS A 26 -4.20 -20.36 -4.05
N TRP A 27 -4.30 -19.18 -4.64
CA TRP A 27 -5.07 -18.92 -5.86
C TRP A 27 -4.16 -18.69 -7.08
N TYR A 28 -2.84 -18.76 -6.90
CA TYR A 28 -1.85 -18.63 -7.96
C TYR A 28 -2.04 -19.69 -9.03
N ARG A 29 -1.89 -19.28 -10.29
CA ARG A 29 -1.81 -20.17 -11.44
C ARG A 29 -0.51 -19.91 -12.18
N ASP A 30 0.13 -20.93 -12.74
CA ASP A 30 1.40 -20.78 -13.47
C ASP A 30 1.32 -19.82 -14.68
N SER A 31 0.11 -19.54 -15.18
CA SER A 31 -0.13 -18.56 -16.23
C SER A 31 -0.20 -17.10 -15.73
N GLU A 32 -0.23 -16.89 -14.41
CA GLU A 32 -0.30 -15.57 -13.78
C GLU A 32 1.09 -15.05 -13.44
N PRO A 33 1.29 -13.73 -13.45
CA PRO A 33 2.56 -13.16 -13.04
C PRO A 33 2.85 -13.47 -11.56
N GLU A 34 4.10 -13.84 -11.29
CA GLU A 34 4.61 -14.08 -9.93
C GLU A 34 4.60 -12.80 -9.08
N MET A 35 4.81 -11.65 -9.72
CA MET A 35 4.78 -10.33 -9.08
C MET A 35 3.62 -9.51 -9.66
N VAL A 36 2.74 -9.03 -8.79
CA VAL A 36 1.59 -8.20 -9.15
C VAL A 36 1.83 -6.79 -8.62
N ARG A 37 1.88 -5.81 -9.52
CA ARG A 37 1.99 -4.40 -9.16
C ARG A 37 0.63 -3.73 -9.11
N GLY A 38 0.50 -2.75 -8.23
CA GLY A 38 -0.68 -1.91 -8.17
C GLY A 38 -0.57 -0.85 -7.11
N SER A 39 -1.71 -0.24 -6.79
CA SER A 39 -1.79 0.80 -5.78
C SER A 39 -3.02 0.63 -4.91
N LEU A 40 -2.87 0.87 -3.62
CA LEU A 40 -4.00 1.24 -2.75
C LEU A 40 -4.24 2.74 -2.92
N LEU A 41 -5.45 3.09 -3.32
CA LEU A 41 -5.89 4.47 -3.49
C LEU A 41 -6.91 4.79 -2.42
N PHE A 42 -6.59 5.77 -1.59
CA PHE A 42 -7.46 6.27 -0.54
C PHE A 42 -8.05 7.60 -0.97
N SER A 43 -9.36 7.73 -0.84
CA SER A 43 -10.09 8.97 -1.14
C SER A 43 -10.82 9.48 0.11
N ALA A 44 -11.10 10.79 0.15
CA ALA A 44 -11.64 11.47 1.33
C ALA A 44 -10.81 11.18 2.59
N VAL A 45 -9.49 11.31 2.47
CA VAL A 45 -8.54 11.10 3.58
C VAL A 45 -8.74 12.20 4.62
N ALA A 46 -9.18 11.78 5.80
CA ALA A 46 -9.39 12.64 6.96
C ALA A 46 -8.14 12.79 7.82
N SER A 47 -7.35 11.71 7.94
CA SER A 47 -6.10 11.73 8.68
C SER A 47 -5.12 10.66 8.19
N VAL A 48 -3.83 11.00 8.32
CA VAL A 48 -2.71 10.08 8.14
C VAL A 48 -1.79 10.27 9.34
N ARG A 49 -1.47 9.17 10.03
CA ARG A 49 -0.48 9.15 11.10
C ARG A 49 0.55 8.09 10.80
N ALA A 50 1.82 8.42 10.98
CA ALA A 50 2.91 7.49 10.79
C ALA A 50 3.88 7.53 11.98
N GLU A 51 4.40 6.36 12.35
CA GLU A 51 5.42 6.22 13.39
C GLU A 51 6.46 5.17 12.94
N PRO A 52 7.71 5.58 12.59
CA PRO A 52 8.20 6.96 12.54
C PRO A 52 7.52 7.81 11.45
N ASP A 53 7.66 9.13 11.52
CA ASP A 53 7.07 10.06 10.55
C ASP A 53 7.54 9.73 9.11
N LEU A 54 6.63 9.85 8.13
CA LEU A 54 6.95 9.63 6.72
C LEU A 54 7.91 10.68 6.19
N ALA A 55 7.93 11.87 6.80
CA ALA A 55 8.81 12.97 6.44
C ALA A 55 10.28 12.58 6.63
N GLY A 56 10.93 12.14 5.54
CA GLY A 56 12.33 11.70 5.53
C GLY A 56 12.57 10.31 4.95
N LEU A 57 11.50 9.56 4.63
CA LEU A 57 11.60 8.25 4.00
C LEU A 57 11.65 8.41 2.46
N ALA A 58 12.84 8.25 1.88
CA ALA A 58 13.02 8.14 0.43
C ALA A 58 12.75 6.68 -0.01
N TRP A 59 11.48 6.36 -0.19
CA TRP A 59 11.01 5.06 -0.67
C TRP A 59 11.64 4.67 -2.01
N SER A 60 11.87 3.37 -2.21
CA SER A 60 12.49 2.72 -3.38
C SER A 60 13.97 3.01 -3.64
N GLU A 61 14.49 4.19 -3.31
CA GLU A 61 15.92 4.51 -3.47
C GLU A 61 16.76 4.12 -2.24
N GLN A 62 16.21 4.32 -1.04
CA GLN A 62 16.94 4.12 0.22
C GLN A 62 16.15 3.26 1.22
N PHE A 63 14.83 3.25 1.10
CA PHE A 63 13.92 2.52 1.96
C PHE A 63 13.08 1.54 1.16
N ASP A 64 12.97 0.32 1.68
CA ASP A 64 11.96 -0.64 1.27
C ASP A 64 11.04 -0.95 2.46
N GLY A 65 9.83 -1.45 2.18
CA GLY A 65 8.91 -1.90 3.21
C GLY A 65 8.07 -3.11 2.82
N GLN A 66 7.84 -3.99 3.80
CA GLN A 66 6.96 -5.14 3.69
C GLN A 66 5.76 -4.95 4.63
N ILE A 67 4.55 -4.93 4.05
CA ILE A 67 3.32 -4.98 4.85
C ILE A 67 3.24 -6.35 5.51
N LEU A 68 3.35 -6.38 6.84
CA LEU A 68 3.19 -7.58 7.64
C LEU A 68 1.72 -7.83 7.98
N ARG A 69 0.98 -6.74 8.24
CA ARG A 69 -0.41 -6.81 8.68
C ARG A 69 -1.17 -5.54 8.34
N VAL A 70 -2.44 -5.72 7.98
CA VAL A 70 -3.44 -4.65 7.90
C VAL A 70 -4.58 -4.99 8.85
N THR A 71 -5.03 -4.02 9.65
CA THR A 71 -6.18 -4.17 10.54
C THR A 71 -7.10 -2.97 10.41
N SER A 72 -8.40 -3.22 10.35
CA SER A 72 -9.41 -2.17 10.57
C SER A 72 -9.42 -1.81 12.06
N VAL A 73 -9.56 -0.52 12.36
CA VAL A 73 -9.61 0.00 13.73
C VAL A 73 -11.06 0.26 14.13
N ASP A 74 -11.49 -0.45 15.17
CA ASP A 74 -12.84 -0.32 15.75
C ASP A 74 -13.12 1.11 16.24
N GLY A 75 -14.37 1.56 16.10
CA GLY A 75 -14.79 2.89 16.55
C GLY A 75 -14.53 4.03 15.54
N SER A 76 -14.20 3.68 14.29
CA SER A 76 -14.17 4.65 13.19
C SER A 76 -15.57 5.29 13.01
N PRO A 77 -15.65 6.57 12.59
CA PRO A 77 -16.91 7.19 12.23
C PRO A 77 -17.70 6.30 11.24
N ALA A 78 -19.04 6.29 11.31
CA ALA A 78 -19.85 5.39 10.48
C ALA A 78 -19.62 5.54 8.96
N GLU A 79 -19.07 6.68 8.53
CA GLU A 79 -18.78 7.03 7.14
C GLU A 79 -17.28 6.91 6.78
N MET A 80 -16.44 6.45 7.69
CA MET A 80 -14.99 6.34 7.48
C MET A 80 -14.47 4.99 7.97
N GLU A 81 -13.51 4.44 7.23
CA GLU A 81 -12.74 3.30 7.66
C GLU A 81 -11.34 3.76 8.07
N THR A 82 -10.89 3.35 9.25
CA THR A 82 -9.50 3.55 9.67
C THR A 82 -8.74 2.25 9.51
N LEU A 83 -7.75 2.25 8.63
CA LEU A 83 -6.83 1.14 8.40
C LEU A 83 -5.50 1.41 9.06
N LYS A 84 -5.01 0.40 9.80
CA LYS A 84 -3.68 0.39 10.41
C LYS A 84 -2.80 -0.65 9.73
N PHE A 85 -1.67 -0.21 9.23
CA PHE A 85 -0.64 -1.01 8.58
C PHE A 85 0.54 -1.15 9.53
N ALA A 86 0.99 -2.38 9.73
CA ALA A 86 2.30 -2.68 10.30
C ALA A 86 3.23 -3.05 9.16
N ILE A 87 4.26 -2.23 8.95
CA ILE A 87 5.17 -2.30 7.82
C ILE A 87 6.57 -2.50 8.37
N GLU A 88 7.19 -3.63 8.09
CA GLU A 88 8.63 -3.79 8.31
C GLU A 88 9.36 -2.95 7.27
N THR A 89 10.39 -2.23 7.68
CA THR A 89 11.16 -1.32 6.82
C THR A 89 12.63 -1.67 6.86
N SER A 90 13.32 -1.48 5.73
CA SER A 90 14.77 -1.66 5.61
C SER A 90 15.40 -0.39 5.04
N ASP A 91 16.27 0.26 5.80
CA ASP A 91 17.12 1.37 5.32
C ASP A 91 18.42 0.80 4.76
N TYR A 92 18.60 0.83 3.45
CA TYR A 92 19.79 0.28 2.81
C TYR A 92 21.05 1.11 3.03
N ARG A 93 20.91 2.39 3.39
CA ARG A 93 22.04 3.30 3.66
C ARG A 93 22.62 3.03 5.04
N THR A 94 21.79 2.86 6.05
CA THR A 94 22.23 2.55 7.42
C THR A 94 22.35 1.05 7.69
N LYS A 95 21.73 0.22 6.85
CA LYS A 95 21.55 -1.23 7.04
C LYS A 95 20.75 -1.57 8.30
N GLU A 96 19.84 -0.69 8.66
CA GLU A 96 18.96 -0.88 9.81
C GLU A 96 17.59 -1.37 9.36
N GLU A 97 17.02 -2.25 10.16
CA GLU A 97 15.64 -2.68 10.04
C GLU A 97 14.80 -1.96 11.10
N GLY A 98 13.57 -1.64 10.73
CA GLY A 98 12.65 -0.90 11.58
C GLY A 98 11.21 -1.29 11.34
N MET A 99 10.33 -0.72 12.16
CA MET A 99 8.88 -0.87 12.00
C MET A 99 8.28 0.50 11.73
N LEU A 100 7.50 0.60 10.66
CA LEU A 100 6.62 1.70 10.36
C LEU A 100 5.18 1.29 10.67
N ILE A 101 4.54 2.06 11.52
CA ILE A 101 3.11 1.97 11.76
C ILE A 101 2.44 3.12 11.02
N LEU A 102 1.61 2.79 10.03
CA LEU A 102 0.84 3.75 9.26
C LEU A 102 -0.66 3.58 9.57
N GLU A 103 -1.30 4.64 10.02
CA GLU A 103 -2.74 4.70 10.27
C GLU A 103 -3.37 5.73 9.32
N VAL A 104 -4.41 5.29 8.59
CA VAL A 104 -5.10 6.10 7.59
C VAL A 104 -6.59 6.04 7.87
N SER A 105 -7.23 7.18 8.11
CA SER A 105 -8.68 7.30 8.15
C SER A 105 -9.16 7.91 6.84
N ALA A 106 -9.97 7.16 6.09
CA ALA A 106 -10.46 7.56 4.77
C ALA A 106 -11.92 7.12 4.56
N GLY A 107 -12.61 7.76 3.62
CA GLY A 107 -13.96 7.34 3.23
C GLY A 107 -13.95 6.07 2.38
N GLU A 108 -12.91 5.88 1.56
CA GLU A 108 -12.78 4.72 0.68
C GLU A 108 -11.31 4.33 0.51
N CYS A 109 -11.06 3.03 0.37
CA CYS A 109 -9.77 2.45 -0.05
C CYS A 109 -10.02 1.43 -1.16
N ILE A 110 -9.42 1.65 -2.33
CA ILE A 110 -9.54 0.74 -3.48
C ILE A 110 -8.17 0.21 -3.92
N TRP A 111 -8.12 -1.07 -4.29
CA TRP A 111 -6.98 -1.64 -5.01
C TRP A 111 -7.12 -1.37 -6.51
N ARG A 112 -6.07 -0.84 -7.13
CA ARG A 112 -5.93 -0.72 -8.58
C ARG A 112 -4.65 -1.43 -9.01
N GLY A 113 -4.79 -2.64 -9.56
CA GLY A 113 -3.68 -3.34 -10.19
C GLY A 113 -3.23 -2.67 -11.49
N GLU A 114 -1.95 -2.74 -11.81
CA GLU A 114 -1.49 -2.49 -13.18
C GLU A 114 -2.04 -3.62 -14.06
N GLN A 115 -3.04 -3.33 -14.88
CA GLN A 115 -3.45 -4.31 -15.89
C GLN A 115 -2.26 -4.53 -16.81
N GLY A 116 -1.82 -5.78 -16.93
CA GLY A 116 -1.02 -6.19 -18.09
C GLY A 116 -1.74 -5.74 -19.34
N ALA A 117 -1.06 -4.97 -20.18
CA ALA A 117 -1.53 -4.69 -21.53
C ALA A 117 -1.80 -6.02 -22.23
N GLY A 118 -3.07 -6.37 -22.42
CA GLY A 118 -3.50 -7.56 -23.14
C GLY A 118 -4.43 -8.48 -22.36
N LEU A 119 -5.72 -8.14 -22.32
CA LEU A 119 -6.84 -9.07 -22.48
C LEU A 119 -8.15 -8.25 -22.62
N LEU A 120 -8.14 -7.35 -23.60
CA LEU A 120 -9.35 -6.89 -24.27
C LEU A 120 -9.31 -7.48 -25.68
N GLU A 121 -9.62 -8.77 -25.78
CA GLU A 121 -10.24 -9.29 -27.01
C GLU A 121 -11.59 -9.87 -26.62
N SER A 122 -12.58 -8.99 -26.78
CA SER A 122 -13.97 -9.26 -27.15
C SER A 122 -14.38 -10.73 -27.22
N SER A 123 -15.27 -11.11 -26.33
CA SER A 123 -16.26 -12.14 -26.61
C SER A 123 -17.03 -11.74 -27.88
N SER A 124 -16.96 -12.58 -28.91
CA SER A 124 -17.87 -12.60 -30.07
C SER A 124 -18.46 -14.00 -30.17
#